data_AF-A0AAN6ILT4-F1
#
_entry.id   AF-A0AAN6ILT4-F1
#
_cell.length_a   1.000
_cell.length_b   1.000
_cell.length_c   1.000
_cell.angle_alpha   90.00
_cell.angle_beta   90.00
_cell.angle_gamma   90.00
#
_symmetry.space_group_name_H-M   'P 1'
#
loop_
_entity.id
_entity.type
_entity.pdbx_description
1 polymer ?
#
loop_
_entity_poly.entity_id
_entity_poly.type
_entity_poly.pdbx_seq_one_letter_code
_entity_poly.pdbx_strand_id
1 'polypeptide(L)'
;YAQHTAWSGMKTLESKALAERQGGVKFCLTEEGVQIAKKVVEVLRTRNELSDDDSQVFSKLEERSAVRDGSSSPGIHSSDFDSVAGDPVQPRAGIMSRSSSAPFTRQSSATAHVELDDLMSYPAGSYDVILVVDNREVHSTADRALIERELESQGVRIEVRPLTVGDYLWIARAKPDSAQRHQPDVVLDFVVERKRMDDLCASIKDGRYREQHARIHATGFTNVFYVVEGNDPDAVSRLGEAAVSSALSRIQVIEGFHLKQPPSFEATLRLLRQLTESLSDVLECVYAIPDSLIGLKGFQELKRGIRARFPQAHLAISFDAYDVVSNKSGSLSVGEVYLRMLMTLRGVSADKALSIAGSYPTPQLLIDALEADGGVKAVDELVVDGSCRKIGPVLSK
;
A
#
# COMPACT_ATOMS: atom_id res chain seq x y z
N TYR A 1 3.22 -20.43 -15.71
CA TYR A 1 2.90 -20.66 -14.29
C TYR A 1 1.60 -19.93 -13.97
N ALA A 2 0.60 -20.62 -13.42
CA ALA A 2 -0.74 -20.08 -13.22
C ALA A 2 -0.74 -19.01 -12.12
N GLN A 3 -1.27 -17.83 -12.45
CA GLN A 3 -1.45 -16.72 -11.51
C GLN A 3 -2.48 -17.13 -10.43
N HIS A 4 -2.03 -17.33 -9.20
CA HIS A 4 -2.91 -17.58 -8.06
C HIS A 4 -3.47 -16.25 -7.54
N THR A 5 -4.69 -15.90 -7.93
CA THR A 5 -5.45 -14.85 -7.25
C THR A 5 -5.92 -15.38 -5.89
N ALA A 6 -6.19 -14.52 -4.90
CA ALA A 6 -6.72 -14.90 -3.59
C ALA A 6 -7.99 -15.80 -3.68
N TRP A 7 -8.73 -15.72 -4.78
CA TRP A 7 -9.87 -16.56 -5.10
C TRP A 7 -9.51 -18.03 -5.43
N SER A 8 -8.31 -18.27 -5.97
CA SER A 8 -7.71 -19.61 -6.11
C SER A 8 -7.36 -20.21 -4.76
N GLY A 9 -6.97 -19.38 -3.79
CA GLY A 9 -6.66 -19.80 -2.42
C GLY A 9 -7.88 -20.38 -1.73
N MET A 10 -9.03 -19.69 -1.80
CA MET A 10 -10.26 -20.15 -1.16
C MET A 10 -10.78 -21.46 -1.76
N LYS A 11 -10.74 -21.63 -3.09
CA LYS A 11 -11.06 -22.91 -3.73
C LYS A 11 -10.13 -24.05 -3.28
N THR A 12 -8.88 -23.74 -2.96
CA THR A 12 -7.91 -24.72 -2.45
C THR A 12 -8.19 -25.10 -1.00
N LEU A 13 -8.66 -24.15 -0.19
CA LEU A 13 -9.08 -24.42 1.19
C LEU A 13 -10.40 -25.20 1.24
N GLU A 14 -11.35 -24.91 0.34
CA GLU A 14 -12.56 -25.72 0.13
C GLU A 14 -12.21 -27.15 -0.32
N SER A 15 -11.31 -27.31 -1.31
CA SER A 15 -10.94 -28.65 -1.82
C SER A 15 -10.19 -29.51 -0.82
N LYS A 16 -9.47 -28.87 0.12
CA LYS A 16 -8.79 -29.54 1.23
C LYS A 16 -9.65 -29.66 2.50
N ALA A 17 -10.94 -29.33 2.42
CA ALA A 17 -11.90 -29.37 3.53
C ALA A 17 -11.47 -28.53 4.76
N LEU A 18 -10.65 -27.49 4.57
CA LEU A 18 -10.19 -26.59 5.63
C LEU A 18 -11.10 -25.37 5.81
N ALA A 19 -11.90 -25.04 4.80
CA ALA A 19 -12.92 -24.01 4.86
C ALA A 19 -14.20 -24.48 4.17
N GLU A 20 -15.36 -24.11 4.69
CA GLU A 20 -16.66 -24.43 4.12
C GLU A 20 -17.47 -23.16 3.81
N ARG A 21 -18.40 -23.26 2.85
CA ARG A 21 -19.21 -22.13 2.38
C ARG A 21 -20.57 -22.11 3.10
N GLN A 22 -20.86 -21.02 3.80
CA GLN A 22 -22.15 -20.79 4.48
C GLN A 22 -23.15 -20.01 3.62
N GLY A 23 -23.18 -20.27 2.32
CA GLY A 23 -24.03 -19.58 1.35
C GLY A 23 -23.45 -18.27 0.80
N GLY A 24 -23.71 -18.01 -0.49
CA GLY A 24 -23.19 -16.83 -1.20
C GLY A 24 -21.65 -16.81 -1.24
N VAL A 25 -21.06 -15.71 -0.75
CA VAL A 25 -19.60 -15.47 -0.72
C VAL A 25 -19.03 -15.60 0.71
N LYS A 26 -19.79 -16.19 1.65
CA LYS A 26 -19.38 -16.36 3.05
C LYS A 26 -18.72 -17.71 3.27
N PHE A 27 -17.60 -17.72 3.98
CA PHE A 27 -16.82 -18.91 4.32
C PHE A 27 -16.52 -18.93 5.82
N CYS A 28 -16.42 -20.12 6.40
CA CYS A 28 -15.89 -20.33 7.74
C CYS A 28 -14.88 -21.48 7.73
N LEU A 29 -13.97 -21.51 8.70
CA LEU A 29 -13.07 -22.65 8.88
C LEU A 29 -13.86 -23.87 9.36
N THR A 30 -13.50 -25.04 8.86
CA THR A 30 -13.93 -26.32 9.44
C THR A 30 -13.14 -26.59 10.72
N GLU A 31 -13.54 -27.58 11.51
CA GLU A 31 -12.77 -27.97 12.71
C GLU A 31 -11.32 -28.31 12.37
N GLU A 32 -11.07 -29.03 11.27
CA GLU A 32 -9.72 -29.32 10.77
C GLU A 32 -8.97 -28.04 10.37
N GLY A 33 -9.65 -27.10 9.71
CA GLY A 33 -9.11 -25.78 9.37
C GLY A 33 -8.70 -24.97 10.60
N VAL A 34 -9.49 -25.03 11.68
CA VAL A 34 -9.18 -24.38 12.96
C VAL A 34 -7.94 -25.00 13.59
N GLN A 35 -7.79 -26.33 13.59
CA GLN A 35 -6.62 -27.01 14.15
C GLN A 35 -5.32 -26.66 13.40
N ILE A 36 -5.38 -26.58 12.06
CA ILE A 36 -4.21 -26.17 11.26
C ILE A 36 -3.88 -24.69 11.51
N ALA A 37 -4.89 -23.81 11.56
CA ALA A 37 -4.68 -22.41 11.85
C ALA A 37 -3.99 -22.20 13.22
N LYS A 38 -4.40 -22.95 14.25
CA LYS A 38 -3.75 -22.93 15.58
C LYS A 38 -2.28 -23.33 15.51
N LYS A 39 -1.93 -24.38 14.77
CA LYS A 39 -0.53 -24.82 14.58
C LYS A 39 0.32 -23.77 13.85
N VAL A 40 -0.25 -23.10 12.84
CA VAL A 40 0.45 -22.01 12.13
C VAL A 40 0.77 -20.87 13.09
N VAL A 41 -0.19 -20.48 13.93
CA VAL A 41 0.01 -19.44 14.95
C VAL A 41 1.10 -19.84 15.95
N GLU A 42 1.12 -21.10 16.41
CA GLU A 42 2.14 -21.61 17.33
C GLU A 42 3.57 -21.53 16.73
N VAL A 43 3.72 -21.90 15.45
CA VAL A 43 5.00 -21.81 14.73
C VAL A 43 5.45 -20.35 14.61
N LEU A 44 4.54 -19.45 14.25
CA LEU A 44 4.84 -18.03 14.10
C LEU A 44 5.18 -17.35 15.44
N ARG A 45 4.52 -17.75 16.54
CA ARG A 45 4.89 -17.34 17.91
C ARG A 45 6.31 -17.78 18.25
N THR A 46 6.66 -19.04 17.95
CA THR A 46 8.00 -19.61 18.23
C THR A 46 9.11 -18.90 17.46
N ARG A 47 8.81 -18.42 16.25
CA ARG A 47 9.76 -17.69 15.40
C ARG A 47 9.80 -16.18 15.64
N ASN A 48 8.97 -15.68 16.56
CA ASN A 48 8.80 -14.25 16.81
C ASN A 48 8.39 -13.46 15.54
N GLU A 49 7.63 -14.12 14.65
CA GLU A 49 7.12 -13.60 13.37
C GLU A 49 5.64 -13.19 13.46
N LEU A 50 5.00 -13.40 14.61
CA LEU A 50 3.63 -12.97 14.88
C LEU A 50 3.61 -11.53 15.39
N SER A 51 2.82 -10.66 14.77
CA SER A 51 2.62 -9.29 15.26
C SER A 51 2.04 -9.27 16.68
N ASP A 52 2.37 -8.25 17.48
CA ASP A 52 1.80 -8.05 18.83
C ASP A 52 0.27 -7.91 18.78
N ASP A 53 -0.28 -7.28 17.73
CA ASP A 53 -1.73 -7.14 17.53
C ASP A 53 -2.38 -8.51 17.31
N ASP A 54 -1.78 -9.35 16.45
CA ASP A 54 -2.29 -10.69 16.16
C ASP A 54 -2.15 -11.60 17.39
N SER A 55 -1.05 -11.47 18.15
CA SER A 55 -0.83 -12.20 19.40
C SER A 55 -1.93 -11.91 20.42
N GLN A 56 -2.36 -10.65 20.55
CA GLN A 56 -3.45 -10.26 21.43
C GLN A 56 -4.82 -10.76 20.96
N VAL A 57 -5.08 -10.74 19.64
CA VAL A 57 -6.33 -11.27 19.06
C VAL A 57 -6.44 -12.78 19.28
N PHE A 58 -5.37 -13.53 19.02
CA PHE A 58 -5.38 -14.99 19.24
C PHE A 58 -5.50 -15.36 20.72
N SER A 59 -4.84 -14.62 21.61
CA SER A 59 -4.96 -14.85 23.07
C SER A 59 -6.39 -14.62 23.57
N LYS A 60 -7.06 -13.55 23.11
CA LYS A 60 -8.47 -13.28 23.44
C LYS A 60 -9.44 -14.32 22.87
N LEU A 61 -9.12 -14.91 21.71
CA LEU A 61 -9.91 -16.00 21.11
C LEU A 61 -9.73 -17.31 21.87
N GLU A 62 -8.51 -17.63 22.30
CA GLU A 62 -8.19 -18.80 23.13
C GLU A 62 -8.89 -18.70 24.51
N GLU A 63 -8.92 -17.52 25.13
CA GLU A 63 -9.67 -17.25 26.36
C GLU A 63 -11.19 -17.44 26.19
N ARG A 64 -11.76 -16.97 25.07
CA ARG A 64 -13.20 -17.14 24.78
C ARG A 64 -13.61 -18.59 24.51
N SER A 65 -12.71 -19.40 23.94
CA SER A 65 -12.93 -20.84 23.76
C SER A 65 -12.86 -21.60 25.09
N ALA A 66 -11.98 -21.21 26.02
CA ALA A 66 -11.87 -21.83 27.34
C ALA A 66 -13.11 -21.59 28.23
N VAL A 67 -13.82 -20.47 28.05
CA VAL A 67 -15.05 -20.15 28.80
C VAL A 67 -16.27 -20.98 28.35
N ARG A 68 -16.27 -21.52 27.12
CA ARG A 68 -17.39 -22.33 26.61
C ARG A 68 -17.38 -23.80 27.07
N ASP A 69 -16.22 -24.35 27.43
CA ASP A 69 -16.10 -25.72 27.93
C ASP A 69 -16.25 -25.85 29.46
N GLY A 70 -16.49 -24.75 30.18
CA GLY A 70 -16.45 -24.69 31.65
C GLY A 70 -17.78 -24.71 32.40
N SER A 71 -18.95 -24.80 31.75
CA SER A 71 -20.24 -24.76 32.46
C SER A 71 -20.68 -26.12 33.03
N SER A 72 -20.03 -26.56 34.11
CA SER A 72 -20.66 -27.44 35.10
C SER A 72 -21.13 -26.58 36.28
N SER A 73 -22.43 -26.63 36.58
CA SER A 73 -23.09 -25.88 37.65
C SER A 73 -22.46 -26.09 39.02
N PRO A 74 -22.52 -25.06 39.89
CA PRO A 74 -23.12 -25.25 41.21
C PRO A 74 -24.12 -24.12 41.49
N GLY A 75 -25.26 -24.35 42.14
CA GLY A 75 -25.35 -24.96 43.47
C GLY A 75 -25.55 -23.82 44.47
N ILE A 76 -26.80 -23.63 44.86
CA ILE A 76 -27.31 -22.67 45.85
C ILE A 76 -26.49 -22.76 47.15
N HIS A 77 -26.03 -21.62 47.69
CA HIS A 77 -26.05 -21.35 49.13
C HIS A 77 -25.86 -19.86 49.45
N SER A 78 -26.49 -19.47 50.55
CA SER A 78 -26.83 -18.14 51.04
C SER A 78 -25.77 -17.50 51.95
N SER A 79 -26.03 -16.21 52.20
CA SER A 79 -25.92 -15.46 53.47
C SER A 79 -24.56 -14.87 53.93
N ASP A 80 -24.64 -13.55 54.14
CA ASP A 80 -24.15 -12.76 55.30
C ASP A 80 -22.72 -12.18 55.26
N PHE A 81 -22.60 -10.83 55.17
CA PHE A 81 -22.36 -9.84 56.26
C PHE A 81 -20.83 -9.67 56.47
N ASP A 82 -20.20 -8.48 56.40
CA ASP A 82 -20.43 -7.30 57.23
C ASP A 82 -19.66 -6.06 56.71
N SER A 83 -20.08 -4.93 57.27
CA SER A 83 -19.85 -3.49 57.11
C SER A 83 -18.41 -2.95 57.15
N VAL A 84 -18.16 -1.83 56.46
CA VAL A 84 -17.22 -0.77 56.88
C VAL A 84 -17.87 0.60 56.66
N ALA A 85 -17.97 1.38 57.74
CA ALA A 85 -18.41 2.77 57.76
C ALA A 85 -17.21 3.69 58.04
N GLY A 86 -17.23 4.91 57.48
CA GLY A 86 -16.54 6.07 58.08
C GLY A 86 -15.74 6.97 57.13
N ASP A 87 -16.42 7.98 56.58
CA ASP A 87 -15.84 9.25 56.08
C ASP A 87 -15.52 10.21 57.26
N PRO A 88 -14.62 11.23 57.14
CA PRO A 88 -15.07 12.57 56.71
C PRO A 88 -14.06 13.49 55.96
N VAL A 89 -14.48 14.01 54.80
CA VAL A 89 -14.65 15.45 54.38
C VAL A 89 -13.56 16.54 54.67
N GLN A 90 -12.89 16.97 53.57
CA GLN A 90 -12.59 18.34 53.03
C GLN A 90 -11.59 19.34 53.70
N PRO A 91 -11.19 20.47 53.03
CA PRO A 91 -11.31 20.89 51.60
C PRO A 91 -9.99 21.42 50.97
N ARG A 92 -9.90 21.51 49.63
CA ARG A 92 -9.07 22.56 48.99
C ARG A 92 -9.52 22.97 47.59
N ALA A 93 -9.34 24.26 47.35
CA ALA A 93 -9.88 25.10 46.29
C ALA A 93 -9.39 24.75 44.87
N GLY A 94 -10.19 25.17 43.90
CA GLY A 94 -10.02 24.87 42.49
C GLY A 94 -8.88 25.59 41.79
N ILE A 95 -8.50 25.02 40.64
CA ILE A 95 -7.99 25.69 39.45
C ILE A 95 -8.48 24.85 38.26
N MET A 96 -9.20 25.51 37.36
CA MET A 96 -9.59 24.95 36.07
C MET A 96 -8.34 24.74 35.22
N SER A 97 -8.13 23.53 34.70
CA SER A 97 -7.39 23.38 33.45
C SER A 97 -7.91 22.18 32.67
N ARG A 98 -8.42 22.49 31.49
CA ARG A 98 -9.07 21.58 30.56
C ARG A 98 -7.99 20.68 29.96
N SER A 99 -8.04 19.39 30.25
CA SER A 99 -7.31 18.36 29.53
C SER A 99 -7.90 18.24 28.12
N SER A 100 -7.27 18.89 27.14
CA SER A 100 -7.46 18.57 25.74
C SER A 100 -6.83 17.21 25.46
N SER A 101 -7.69 16.21 25.26
CA SER A 101 -7.35 14.92 24.68
C SER A 101 -6.74 15.12 23.29
N ALA A 102 -5.42 15.00 23.21
CA ALA A 102 -4.71 14.89 21.93
C ALA A 102 -5.11 13.56 21.26
N PRO A 103 -5.43 13.56 19.96
CA PRO A 103 -5.75 12.34 19.24
C PRO A 103 -4.50 11.47 19.06
N PHE A 104 -4.78 10.17 19.08
CA PHE A 104 -3.91 9.02 18.94
C PHE A 104 -2.74 9.23 17.96
N THR A 105 -1.55 9.52 18.49
CA THR A 105 -0.28 9.22 17.81
C THR A 105 0.56 8.41 18.78
N ARG A 106 0.21 7.14 18.99
CA ARG A 106 1.22 6.18 19.46
C ARG A 106 2.15 5.94 18.29
N GLN A 107 3.24 6.71 18.26
CA GLN A 107 4.42 6.38 17.48
C GLN A 107 4.87 4.98 17.92
N SER A 108 4.56 3.96 17.13
CA SER A 108 5.37 2.76 17.09
C SER A 108 6.69 3.15 16.40
N SER A 109 7.60 3.72 17.19
CA SER A 109 8.99 3.92 16.84
C SER A 109 9.70 2.57 16.78
N ALA A 110 9.39 1.80 15.74
CA ALA A 110 10.08 0.56 15.40
C ALA A 110 10.40 0.52 13.89
N THR A 111 10.73 1.67 13.29
CA THR A 111 11.66 1.62 12.15
C THR A 111 13.02 1.32 12.75
N ALA A 112 13.46 0.06 12.68
CA ALA A 112 14.84 -0.30 12.98
C ALA A 112 15.77 0.74 12.33
N HIS A 113 16.79 1.21 13.05
CA HIS A 113 17.79 2.11 12.48
C HIS A 113 18.60 1.33 11.44
N VAL A 114 18.12 1.33 10.19
CA VAL A 114 18.82 0.71 9.06
C VAL A 114 19.96 1.64 8.65
N GLU A 115 21.19 1.15 8.73
CA GLU A 115 22.38 1.81 8.19
C GLU A 115 22.66 1.31 6.76
N LEU A 116 23.51 2.00 6.01
CA LEU A 116 23.87 1.58 4.64
C LEU A 116 24.60 0.23 4.61
N ASP A 117 25.36 -0.09 5.66
CA ASP A 117 26.10 -1.34 5.77
C ASP A 117 25.17 -2.56 5.96
N ASP A 118 23.93 -2.33 6.36
CA ASP A 118 22.89 -3.37 6.44
C ASP A 118 22.26 -3.68 5.06
N LEU A 119 22.54 -2.84 4.05
CA LEU A 119 21.97 -2.95 2.71
C LEU A 119 22.90 -3.70 1.76
N MET A 120 22.30 -4.36 0.78
CA MET A 120 23.07 -5.01 -0.27
C MET A 120 23.62 -3.95 -1.24
N SER A 121 24.94 -3.80 -1.30
CA SER A 121 25.60 -2.80 -2.14
C SER A 121 26.04 -3.34 -3.50
N TYR A 122 25.86 -2.53 -4.52
CA TYR A 122 26.37 -2.68 -5.88
C TYR A 122 27.33 -1.51 -6.18
N PRO A 123 28.65 -1.67 -5.95
CA PRO A 123 29.62 -0.62 -6.18
C PRO A 123 29.71 -0.19 -7.65
N ALA A 124 30.21 1.03 -7.89
CA ALA A 124 30.45 1.55 -9.23
C ALA A 124 31.27 0.55 -10.07
N GLY A 125 30.83 0.30 -11.29
CA GLY A 125 31.47 -0.64 -12.22
C GLY A 125 31.20 -2.12 -11.97
N SER A 126 30.56 -2.51 -10.85
CA SER A 126 30.21 -3.91 -10.53
C SER A 126 28.90 -4.41 -11.16
N TYR A 127 28.14 -3.51 -11.78
CA TYR A 127 26.83 -3.78 -12.38
C TYR A 127 26.69 -3.05 -13.72
N ASP A 128 25.70 -3.49 -14.50
CA ASP A 128 25.24 -2.86 -15.72
C ASP A 128 23.85 -2.24 -15.48
N VAL A 129 23.62 -1.04 -16.02
CA VAL A 129 22.29 -0.42 -16.06
C VAL A 129 21.57 -0.95 -17.31
N ILE A 130 20.40 -1.55 -17.12
CA ILE A 130 19.59 -2.15 -18.18
C ILE A 130 18.21 -1.50 -18.16
N LEU A 131 17.77 -1.00 -19.32
CA LEU A 131 16.43 -0.45 -19.49
C LEU A 131 15.43 -1.59 -19.65
N VAL A 132 14.45 -1.67 -18.76
CA VAL A 132 13.36 -2.63 -18.85
C VAL A 132 12.15 -1.97 -19.51
N VAL A 133 11.60 -2.62 -20.52
CA VAL A 133 10.43 -2.17 -21.28
C VAL A 133 9.24 -3.07 -20.94
N ASP A 134 8.08 -2.47 -20.62
CA ASP A 134 6.85 -3.24 -20.42
C ASP A 134 6.45 -3.98 -21.70
N ASN A 135 6.06 -5.25 -21.56
CA ASN A 135 5.70 -6.08 -22.71
C ASN A 135 4.39 -5.66 -23.42
N ARG A 136 3.58 -4.80 -22.80
CA ARG A 136 2.36 -4.23 -23.41
C ARG A 136 2.66 -2.93 -24.13
N GLU A 137 3.82 -2.33 -23.87
CA GLU A 137 4.25 -1.10 -24.52
C GLU A 137 4.69 -1.42 -25.95
N VAL A 138 3.83 -1.09 -26.90
CA VAL A 138 4.05 -1.31 -28.33
C VAL A 138 3.68 -0.05 -29.10
N HIS A 139 4.59 0.44 -29.95
CA HIS A 139 4.30 1.58 -30.81
C HIS A 139 3.34 1.22 -31.96
N SER A 140 3.48 0.01 -32.49
CA SER A 140 2.62 -0.54 -33.55
C SER A 140 2.31 -2.00 -33.28
N THR A 141 1.05 -2.38 -33.50
CA THR A 141 0.64 -3.79 -33.41
C THR A 141 1.28 -4.65 -34.51
N ALA A 142 1.72 -4.03 -35.61
CA ALA A 142 2.40 -4.69 -36.72
C ALA A 142 3.90 -4.94 -36.44
N ASP A 143 4.54 -4.07 -35.66
CA ASP A 143 5.94 -4.22 -35.25
C ASP A 143 6.07 -4.00 -33.74
N ARG A 144 5.81 -5.07 -32.99
CA ARG A 144 5.87 -5.06 -31.52
C ARG A 144 7.30 -4.91 -30.99
N ALA A 145 8.29 -5.26 -31.80
CA ALA A 145 9.71 -5.20 -31.44
C ALA A 145 10.37 -3.88 -31.90
N LEU A 146 9.60 -2.92 -32.42
CA LEU A 146 10.15 -1.66 -32.92
C LEU A 146 10.95 -0.91 -31.85
N ILE A 147 10.40 -0.77 -30.64
CA ILE A 147 11.08 -0.09 -29.53
C ILE A 147 12.40 -0.79 -29.21
N GLU A 148 12.37 -2.12 -29.14
CA GLU A 148 13.52 -2.94 -28.80
C GLU A 148 14.64 -2.77 -29.83
N ARG A 149 14.31 -3.02 -31.10
CA ARG A 149 15.24 -2.92 -32.23
C ARG A 149 15.87 -1.53 -32.33
N GLU A 150 15.08 -0.47 -32.23
CA GLU A 150 15.58 0.89 -32.38
C GLU A 150 16.52 1.29 -31.24
N LEU A 151 16.20 0.94 -29.99
CA LEU A 151 17.06 1.24 -28.84
C LEU A 151 18.34 0.40 -28.83
N GLU A 152 18.27 -0.89 -29.17
CA GLU A 152 19.45 -1.75 -29.30
C GLU A 152 20.38 -1.29 -30.42
N SER A 153 19.82 -0.86 -31.56
CA SER A 153 20.61 -0.31 -32.66
C SER A 153 21.40 0.94 -32.27
N GLN A 154 20.96 1.62 -31.20
CA GLN A 154 21.62 2.79 -30.63
C GLN A 154 22.54 2.44 -29.44
N GLY A 155 22.76 1.16 -29.16
CA GLY A 155 23.67 0.69 -28.12
C GLY A 155 23.09 0.67 -26.71
N VAL A 156 21.77 0.83 -26.57
CA VAL A 156 21.09 0.72 -25.26
C VAL A 156 20.87 -0.75 -24.94
N ARG A 157 21.33 -1.20 -23.76
CA ARG A 157 20.99 -2.54 -23.27
C ARG A 157 19.57 -2.53 -22.72
N ILE A 158 18.74 -3.41 -23.26
CA ILE A 158 17.34 -3.47 -22.89
C ILE A 158 16.90 -4.89 -22.53
N GLU A 159 15.78 -4.97 -21.82
CA GLU A 159 15.09 -6.23 -21.55
C GLU A 159 13.58 -6.01 -21.53
N VAL A 160 12.82 -6.91 -22.16
CA VAL A 160 11.36 -6.84 -22.14
C VAL A 160 10.83 -7.69 -20.99
N ARG A 161 10.11 -7.08 -20.05
CA ARG A 161 9.48 -7.77 -18.91
C ARG A 161 8.06 -7.24 -18.70
N PRO A 162 7.14 -8.03 -18.10
CA PRO A 162 5.90 -7.46 -17.60
C PRO A 162 6.21 -6.50 -16.44
N LEU A 163 5.72 -5.27 -16.55
CA LEU A 163 5.72 -4.28 -15.50
C LEU A 163 4.29 -4.14 -14.95
N THR A 164 4.20 -4.00 -13.64
CA THR A 164 2.95 -3.73 -12.93
C THR A 164 2.60 -2.25 -12.99
N VAL A 165 3.59 -1.38 -12.92
CA VAL A 165 3.47 0.09 -12.92
C VAL A 165 4.63 0.72 -13.70
N GLY A 166 4.32 1.64 -14.61
CA GLY A 166 5.28 2.23 -15.54
C GLY A 166 5.41 1.43 -16.83
N ASP A 167 5.81 2.11 -17.90
CA ASP A 167 6.06 1.52 -19.22
C ASP A 167 7.56 1.26 -19.44
N TYR A 168 8.41 2.01 -18.74
CA TYR A 168 9.85 1.80 -18.72
C TYR A 168 10.41 2.00 -17.31
N LEU A 169 11.42 1.22 -16.94
CA LEU A 169 12.21 1.43 -15.72
C LEU A 169 13.64 0.95 -15.95
N TRP A 170 14.54 1.16 -14.99
CA TRP A 170 15.90 0.65 -15.07
C TRP A 170 16.21 -0.32 -13.94
N ILE A 171 16.99 -1.35 -14.25
CA ILE A 171 17.56 -2.26 -13.26
C ILE A 171 19.09 -2.12 -13.23
N ALA A 172 19.68 -2.33 -12.06
CA ALA A 172 21.08 -2.67 -11.93
C ALA A 172 21.21 -4.19 -11.90
N ARG A 173 21.98 -4.74 -12.84
CA ARG A 173 22.33 -6.16 -12.91
C ARG A 173 23.80 -6.34 -12.58
N ALA A 174 24.13 -7.15 -11.58
CA ALA A 174 25.52 -7.45 -11.27
C ALA A 174 26.24 -8.06 -12.48
N LYS A 175 27.46 -7.58 -12.75
CA LYS A 175 28.28 -8.11 -13.84
C LYS A 175 28.77 -9.52 -13.50
N PRO A 176 28.92 -10.41 -14.50
CA PRO A 176 29.35 -11.80 -14.26
C PRO A 176 30.72 -11.93 -13.59
N ASP A 177 31.60 -10.96 -13.80
CA ASP A 177 32.97 -10.90 -13.28
C ASP A 177 33.09 -10.15 -11.94
N SER A 178 31.99 -9.57 -11.42
CA SER A 178 32.01 -8.84 -10.16
C SER A 178 31.87 -9.76 -8.94
N ALA A 179 32.27 -9.25 -7.77
CA ALA A 179 32.04 -9.93 -6.51
C ALA A 179 30.53 -10.12 -6.23
N GLN A 180 29.70 -9.25 -6.79
CA GLN A 180 28.25 -9.21 -6.66
C GLN A 180 27.51 -10.12 -7.65
N ARG A 181 28.19 -10.92 -8.49
CA ARG A 181 27.59 -11.74 -9.56
C ARG A 181 26.39 -12.64 -9.17
N HIS A 182 26.24 -12.96 -7.90
CA HIS A 182 25.13 -13.79 -7.37
C HIS A 182 23.99 -12.96 -6.78
N GLN A 183 24.14 -11.65 -6.70
CA GLN A 183 23.09 -10.74 -6.24
C GLN A 183 22.00 -10.61 -7.31
N PRO A 184 20.74 -10.43 -6.92
CA PRO A 184 19.62 -10.32 -7.86
C PRO A 184 19.68 -9.04 -8.69
N ASP A 185 18.83 -8.95 -9.72
CA ASP A 185 18.54 -7.67 -10.36
C ASP A 185 17.78 -6.76 -9.39
N VAL A 186 18.17 -5.48 -9.32
CA VAL A 186 17.51 -4.50 -8.46
C VAL A 186 16.99 -3.33 -9.28
N VAL A 187 15.74 -2.95 -9.04
CA VAL A 187 15.04 -1.85 -9.69
C VAL A 187 15.54 -0.53 -9.12
N LEU A 188 16.11 0.29 -9.98
CA LEU A 188 16.59 1.64 -9.67
C LEU A 188 15.40 2.57 -9.44
N ASP A 189 15.61 3.65 -8.70
CA ASP A 189 14.54 4.58 -8.30
C ASP A 189 14.04 5.52 -9.42
N PHE A 190 13.92 5.00 -10.64
CA PHE A 190 13.59 5.70 -11.86
C PHE A 190 12.53 4.92 -12.65
N VAL A 191 11.45 5.60 -13.01
CA VAL A 191 10.36 5.03 -13.81
C VAL A 191 9.88 6.04 -14.85
N VAL A 192 9.44 5.54 -15.99
CA VAL A 192 8.79 6.31 -17.04
C VAL A 192 7.37 5.80 -17.23
N GLU A 193 6.40 6.70 -17.13
CA GLU A 193 5.03 6.48 -17.58
C GLU A 193 4.86 7.26 -18.89
N ARG A 194 4.62 6.55 -19.99
CA ARG A 194 4.38 7.12 -21.31
C ARG A 194 2.87 7.21 -21.55
N LYS A 195 2.44 8.35 -22.06
CA LYS A 195 1.05 8.63 -22.41
C LYS A 195 1.00 9.30 -23.76
N ARG A 196 0.22 8.75 -24.70
CA ARG A 196 -0.12 9.48 -25.92
C ARG A 196 -1.11 10.60 -25.59
N MET A 197 -1.09 11.69 -26.37
CA MET A 197 -1.96 12.85 -26.11
C MET A 197 -3.47 12.50 -26.13
N ASP A 198 -3.89 11.63 -27.04
CA ASP A 198 -5.26 11.10 -27.14
C ASP A 198 -5.65 10.28 -25.91
N ASP A 199 -4.75 9.37 -25.48
CA ASP A 199 -4.94 8.56 -24.27
C ASP A 199 -4.97 9.42 -23.00
N LEU A 200 -4.17 10.49 -22.95
CA LEU A 200 -4.21 11.45 -21.85
C LEU A 200 -5.58 12.13 -21.79
N CYS A 201 -6.06 12.67 -22.91
CA CYS A 201 -7.37 13.32 -22.99
C CYS A 201 -8.51 12.37 -22.56
N ALA A 202 -8.46 11.12 -23.00
CA ALA A 202 -9.42 10.10 -22.59
C ALA A 202 -9.34 9.82 -21.07
N SER A 203 -8.13 9.69 -20.53
CA SER A 203 -7.91 9.39 -19.10
C SER A 203 -8.32 10.51 -18.14
N ILE A 204 -8.27 11.77 -18.61
CA ILE A 204 -8.77 12.92 -17.86
C ILE A 204 -10.30 12.87 -17.79
N LYS A 205 -10.94 12.52 -18.91
CA LYS A 205 -12.40 12.47 -19.02
C LYS A 205 -13.01 11.34 -18.19
N ASP A 206 -12.39 10.17 -18.17
CA ASP A 206 -12.91 8.98 -17.47
C ASP A 206 -12.40 8.81 -16.03
N GLY A 207 -11.44 9.62 -15.60
CA GLY A 207 -10.90 9.63 -14.24
C GLY A 207 -9.82 8.58 -13.94
N ARG A 208 -9.45 7.73 -14.92
CA ARG A 208 -8.39 6.70 -14.75
C ARG A 208 -7.03 7.30 -14.42
N TYR A 209 -6.78 8.52 -14.86
CA TYR A 209 -5.57 9.29 -14.58
C TYR A 209 -5.20 9.29 -13.08
N ARG A 210 -6.17 9.46 -12.17
CA ARG A 210 -5.90 9.53 -10.71
C ARG A 210 -5.48 8.18 -10.12
N GLU A 211 -6.10 7.10 -10.58
CA GLU A 211 -5.75 5.74 -10.12
C GLU A 211 -4.31 5.40 -10.55
N GLN A 212 -3.96 5.71 -11.81
CA GLN A 212 -2.62 5.45 -12.35
C GLN A 212 -1.55 6.15 -11.49
N HIS A 213 -1.76 7.42 -11.17
CA HIS A 213 -0.86 8.20 -10.34
C HIS A 213 -0.72 7.65 -8.92
N ALA A 214 -1.84 7.28 -8.29
CA ALA A 214 -1.82 6.69 -6.96
C ALA A 214 -1.01 5.38 -6.93
N ARG A 215 -1.07 4.57 -8.00
CA ARG A 215 -0.26 3.35 -8.12
C ARG A 215 1.22 3.66 -8.29
N ILE A 216 1.58 4.67 -9.07
CA ILE A 216 2.97 5.14 -9.19
C ILE A 216 3.49 5.59 -7.81
N HIS A 217 2.75 6.43 -7.09
CA HIS A 217 3.15 6.88 -5.75
C HIS A 217 3.32 5.72 -4.76
N ALA A 218 2.46 4.70 -4.82
CA ALA A 218 2.55 3.53 -3.95
C ALA A 218 3.84 2.71 -4.11
N THR A 219 4.48 2.76 -5.29
CA THR A 219 5.78 2.11 -5.53
C THR A 219 6.94 2.79 -4.78
N GLY A 220 6.80 4.08 -4.47
CA GLY A 220 7.85 4.88 -3.83
C GLY A 220 8.96 5.35 -4.75
N PHE A 221 8.76 5.30 -6.07
CA PHE A 221 9.66 5.97 -7.01
C PHE A 221 9.70 7.47 -6.71
N THR A 222 10.91 8.05 -6.64
CA THR A 222 11.04 9.52 -6.56
C THR A 222 11.38 10.17 -7.88
N ASN A 223 12.02 9.45 -8.79
CA ASN A 223 12.33 9.97 -10.13
C ASN A 223 11.33 9.41 -11.15
N VAL A 224 10.12 9.97 -11.12
CA VAL A 224 9.03 9.61 -12.05
C VAL A 224 9.08 10.54 -13.25
N PHE A 225 9.33 10.00 -14.44
CA PHE A 225 9.24 10.72 -15.71
C PHE A 225 7.88 10.45 -16.34
N TYR A 226 7.08 11.50 -16.53
CA TYR A 226 5.80 11.39 -17.19
C TYR A 226 5.93 11.92 -18.61
N VAL A 227 5.93 11.03 -19.60
CA VAL A 227 6.19 11.35 -21.01
C VAL A 227 4.87 11.47 -21.74
N VAL A 228 4.49 12.69 -22.13
CA VAL A 228 3.32 12.93 -22.99
C VAL A 228 3.79 13.07 -24.42
N GLU A 229 3.59 12.04 -25.22
CA GLU A 229 4.10 11.98 -26.59
C GLU A 229 3.06 12.43 -27.62
N GLY A 230 3.57 13.14 -28.64
CA GLY A 230 2.82 13.50 -29.83
C GLY A 230 1.90 14.70 -29.62
N ASN A 231 1.13 15.01 -30.65
CA ASN A 231 0.13 16.06 -30.61
C ASN A 231 -1.18 15.51 -31.19
N ASP A 232 -2.29 15.78 -30.52
CA ASP A 232 -3.63 15.51 -31.03
C ASP A 232 -4.50 16.75 -30.79
N PRO A 233 -4.44 17.75 -31.69
CA PRO A 233 -5.20 18.98 -31.56
C PRO A 233 -6.71 18.74 -31.46
N ASP A 234 -7.21 17.70 -32.15
CA ASP A 234 -8.63 17.38 -32.15
C ASP A 234 -9.08 16.82 -30.80
N ALA A 235 -8.29 15.93 -30.18
CA ALA A 235 -8.56 15.43 -28.84
C ALA A 235 -8.48 16.55 -27.79
N VAL A 236 -7.47 17.40 -27.89
CA VAL A 236 -7.29 18.56 -27.01
C VAL A 236 -8.47 19.51 -27.14
N SER A 237 -8.91 19.83 -28.35
CA SER A 237 -10.07 20.69 -28.60
C SER A 237 -11.37 20.08 -28.04
N ARG A 238 -11.59 18.77 -28.22
CA ARG A 238 -12.77 18.05 -27.68
C ARG A 238 -12.85 18.08 -26.15
N LEU A 239 -11.71 18.01 -25.45
CA LEU A 239 -11.66 18.08 -24.00
C LEU A 239 -11.63 19.53 -23.48
N GLY A 240 -10.99 20.42 -24.23
CA GLY A 240 -10.69 21.79 -23.88
C GLY A 240 -9.21 21.97 -23.50
N GLU A 241 -8.53 22.91 -24.16
CA GLU A 241 -7.12 23.24 -23.94
C GLU A 241 -6.82 23.56 -22.47
N ALA A 242 -7.70 24.30 -21.80
CA ALA A 242 -7.55 24.64 -20.39
C ALA A 242 -7.56 23.41 -19.47
N ALA A 243 -8.36 22.40 -19.79
CA ALA A 243 -8.42 21.16 -19.01
C ALA A 243 -7.13 20.34 -19.18
N VAL A 244 -6.60 20.26 -20.40
CA VAL A 244 -5.32 19.59 -20.69
C VAL A 244 -4.16 20.32 -20.00
N SER A 245 -4.09 21.66 -20.14
CA SER A 245 -3.06 22.48 -19.50
C SER A 245 -3.10 22.36 -17.97
N SER A 246 -4.29 22.36 -17.38
CA SER A 246 -4.47 22.15 -15.95
C SER A 246 -4.02 20.76 -15.51
N ALA A 247 -4.33 19.71 -16.28
CA ALA A 247 -3.88 18.35 -16.00
C ALA A 247 -2.35 18.25 -16.05
N LEU A 248 -1.71 18.77 -17.10
CA LEU A 248 -0.25 18.79 -17.24
C LEU A 248 0.43 19.55 -16.09
N SER A 249 -0.13 20.71 -15.71
CA SER A 249 0.36 21.50 -14.57
C SER A 249 0.24 20.71 -13.26
N ARG A 250 -0.86 19.97 -13.08
CA ARG A 250 -1.05 19.11 -11.90
C ARG A 250 -0.04 17.97 -11.85
N ILE A 251 0.23 17.29 -12.97
CA ILE A 251 1.27 16.26 -13.07
C ILE A 251 2.61 16.79 -12.53
N GLN A 252 3.00 17.98 -12.97
CA GLN A 252 4.29 18.53 -12.60
C GLN A 252 4.32 19.09 -11.17
N VAL A 253 3.31 19.87 -10.77
CA VAL A 253 3.35 20.65 -9.52
C VAL A 253 2.81 19.85 -8.33
N ILE A 254 1.71 19.13 -8.50
CA ILE A 254 1.03 18.42 -7.40
C ILE A 254 1.61 17.03 -7.23
N GLU A 255 1.80 16.30 -8.33
CA GLU A 255 2.33 14.94 -8.27
C GLU A 255 3.87 14.93 -8.20
N GLY A 256 4.52 16.03 -8.57
CA GLY A 256 5.98 16.16 -8.53
C GLY A 256 6.71 15.39 -9.63
N PHE A 257 6.01 14.97 -10.69
CA PHE A 257 6.61 14.19 -11.76
C PHE A 257 7.40 15.07 -12.74
N HIS A 258 8.45 14.50 -13.31
CA HIS A 258 9.22 15.11 -14.40
C HIS A 258 8.45 14.99 -15.71
N LEU A 259 7.55 15.94 -15.97
CA LEU A 259 6.81 16.01 -17.23
C LEU A 259 7.75 16.28 -18.42
N LYS A 260 7.69 15.42 -19.44
CA LYS A 260 8.40 15.56 -20.72
C LYS A 260 7.41 15.47 -21.86
N GLN A 261 7.56 16.32 -22.88
CA GLN A 261 6.65 16.38 -24.03
C GLN A 261 7.41 16.22 -25.35
N PRO A 262 7.96 15.03 -25.63
CA PRO A 262 8.62 14.78 -26.89
C PRO A 262 7.62 14.90 -28.07
N PRO A 263 8.01 15.58 -29.17
CA PRO A 263 7.11 15.82 -30.30
C PRO A 263 6.82 14.57 -31.13
N SER A 264 7.59 13.49 -30.94
CA SER A 264 7.48 12.25 -31.69
C SER A 264 7.97 11.06 -30.89
N PHE A 265 7.60 9.87 -31.34
CA PHE A 265 8.11 8.59 -30.85
C PHE A 265 9.64 8.51 -30.89
N GLU A 266 10.27 8.95 -31.98
CA GLU A 266 11.73 8.98 -32.09
C GLU A 266 12.38 9.89 -31.03
N ALA A 267 11.75 11.03 -30.72
CA ALA A 267 12.20 11.90 -29.64
C ALA A 267 12.05 11.25 -28.26
N THR A 268 11.03 10.41 -28.06
CA THR A 268 10.90 9.57 -26.86
C THR A 268 12.04 8.55 -26.76
N LEU A 269 12.36 7.84 -27.85
CA LEU A 269 13.48 6.89 -27.86
C LEU A 269 14.82 7.58 -27.54
N ARG A 270 15.05 8.78 -28.11
CA ARG A 270 16.22 9.60 -27.81
C ARG A 270 16.28 9.99 -26.33
N LEU A 271 15.14 10.35 -25.72
CA LEU A 271 15.07 10.65 -24.30
C LEU A 271 15.42 9.42 -23.45
N LEU A 272 14.86 8.24 -23.75
CA LEU A 272 15.15 6.99 -23.03
C LEU A 272 16.64 6.63 -23.09
N ARG A 273 17.25 6.79 -24.28
CA ARG A 273 18.69 6.61 -24.46
C ARG A 273 19.49 7.58 -23.57
N GLN A 274 19.20 8.88 -23.65
CA GLN A 274 19.93 9.89 -22.87
C GLN A 274 19.80 9.67 -21.36
N LEU A 275 18.62 9.25 -20.90
CA LEU A 275 18.41 8.88 -19.49
C LEU A 275 19.24 7.65 -19.13
N THR A 276 19.28 6.62 -19.97
CA THR A 276 20.08 5.41 -19.71
C THR A 276 21.57 5.73 -19.64
N GLU A 277 22.10 6.53 -20.57
CA GLU A 277 23.49 7.00 -20.56
C GLU A 277 23.78 7.79 -19.29
N SER A 278 22.93 8.76 -18.95
CA SER A 278 23.09 9.59 -17.74
C SER A 278 23.06 8.77 -16.45
N LEU A 279 22.18 7.76 -16.36
CA LEU A 279 22.11 6.87 -15.20
C LEU A 279 23.36 6.01 -15.08
N SER A 280 23.91 5.56 -16.21
CA SER A 280 25.15 4.77 -16.22
C SER A 280 26.35 5.59 -15.76
N ASP A 281 26.35 6.91 -16.02
CA ASP A 281 27.44 7.81 -15.65
C ASP A 281 27.32 8.35 -14.21
N VAL A 282 26.10 8.64 -13.75
CA VAL A 282 25.85 9.30 -12.45
C VAL A 282 25.75 8.30 -11.30
N LEU A 283 25.25 7.09 -11.55
CA LEU A 283 25.08 6.11 -10.49
C LEU A 283 26.43 5.49 -10.14
N GLU A 284 26.94 5.85 -8.96
CA GLU A 284 28.12 5.20 -8.39
C GLU A 284 27.71 3.89 -7.69
N CYS A 285 27.39 3.97 -6.39
CA CYS A 285 26.98 2.82 -5.59
C CYS A 285 25.46 2.77 -5.42
N VAL A 286 24.87 1.62 -5.75
CA VAL A 286 23.44 1.34 -5.55
C VAL A 286 23.27 0.47 -4.31
N TYR A 287 22.28 0.78 -3.48
CA TYR A 287 21.99 0.06 -2.24
C TYR A 287 20.58 -0.53 -2.30
N ALA A 288 20.48 -1.85 -2.33
CA ALA A 288 19.21 -2.54 -2.37
C ALA A 288 18.66 -2.77 -0.96
N ILE A 289 17.42 -2.32 -0.75
CA ILE A 289 16.67 -2.55 0.49
C ILE A 289 16.26 -4.03 0.51
N PRO A 290 16.58 -4.80 1.58
CA PRO A 290 16.17 -6.19 1.70
C PRO A 290 14.65 -6.38 1.62
N ASP A 291 14.22 -7.41 0.90
CA ASP A 291 12.79 -7.73 0.69
C ASP A 291 12.02 -7.96 2.01
N SER A 292 12.70 -8.43 3.06
CA SER A 292 12.13 -8.57 4.41
C SER A 292 11.65 -7.26 5.02
N LEU A 293 12.18 -6.12 4.57
CA LEU A 293 11.78 -4.78 5.02
C LEU A 293 10.68 -4.16 4.14
N ILE A 294 10.41 -4.73 2.97
CA ILE A 294 9.47 -4.18 1.99
C ILE A 294 8.02 -4.60 2.28
N GLY A 295 7.83 -5.77 2.91
CA GLY A 295 6.51 -6.24 3.37
C GLY A 295 5.97 -5.56 4.64
N LEU A 296 6.74 -4.67 5.27
CA LEU A 296 6.32 -3.97 6.48
C LEU A 296 5.37 -2.81 6.14
N LYS A 297 4.30 -2.64 6.95
CA LYS A 297 3.51 -1.40 6.92
C LYS A 297 4.46 -0.23 7.16
N GLY A 298 4.55 0.67 6.19
CA GLY A 298 5.45 1.83 6.27
C GLY A 298 6.77 1.68 5.48
N PHE A 299 6.86 0.80 4.49
CA PHE A 299 7.98 0.77 3.55
C PHE A 299 8.33 2.17 2.97
N GLN A 300 7.31 2.97 2.64
CA GLN A 300 7.50 4.34 2.14
C GLN A 300 8.15 5.25 3.20
N GLU A 301 7.72 5.16 4.45
CA GLU A 301 8.32 5.85 5.60
C GLU A 301 9.79 5.43 5.79
N LEU A 302 10.06 4.12 5.73
CA LEU A 302 11.40 3.58 5.85
C LEU A 302 12.32 4.09 4.75
N LYS A 303 11.91 3.95 3.48
CA LYS A 303 12.67 4.42 2.31
C LYS A 303 12.95 5.92 2.39
N ARG A 304 11.94 6.71 2.81
CA ARG A 304 12.06 8.15 3.05
C ARG A 304 13.04 8.46 4.19
N GLY A 305 13.00 7.69 5.27
CA GLY A 305 13.91 7.82 6.41
C GLY A 305 15.36 7.54 6.03
N ILE A 306 15.62 6.46 5.31
CA ILE A 306 16.97 6.12 4.80
C ILE A 306 17.47 7.23 3.89
N ARG A 307 16.66 7.67 2.91
CA ARG A 307 17.04 8.75 1.99
C ARG A 307 17.33 10.08 2.70
N ALA A 308 16.57 10.43 3.73
CA ALA A 308 16.80 11.64 4.50
C ALA A 308 18.14 11.61 5.26
N ARG A 309 18.54 10.43 5.73
CA ARG A 309 19.82 10.21 6.43
C ARG A 309 21.00 10.12 5.45
N PHE A 310 20.78 9.51 4.29
CA PHE A 310 21.79 9.23 3.26
C PHE A 310 21.35 9.78 1.90
N PRO A 311 21.35 11.11 1.71
CA PRO A 311 20.82 11.74 0.50
C PRO A 311 21.60 11.40 -0.78
N GLN A 312 22.86 10.98 -0.64
CA GLN A 312 23.71 10.56 -1.76
C GLN A 312 23.57 9.06 -2.09
N ALA A 313 22.85 8.29 -1.27
CA ALA A 313 22.69 6.86 -1.51
C ALA A 313 21.61 6.61 -2.57
N HIS A 314 21.96 5.86 -3.61
CA HIS A 314 21.01 5.43 -4.63
C HIS A 314 20.29 4.16 -4.16
N LEU A 315 19.12 4.34 -3.55
CA LEU A 315 18.31 3.24 -3.05
C LEU A 315 17.62 2.50 -4.21
N ALA A 316 17.60 1.17 -4.12
CA ALA A 316 16.92 0.27 -5.03
C ALA A 316 16.14 -0.79 -4.24
N ILE A 317 15.31 -1.55 -4.93
CA ILE A 317 14.61 -2.73 -4.38
C ILE A 317 14.76 -3.90 -5.35
N SER A 318 14.63 -5.14 -4.89
CA SER A 318 14.62 -6.27 -5.84
C SER A 318 13.46 -6.14 -6.83
N PHE A 319 13.59 -6.75 -8.01
CA PHE A 319 12.51 -6.77 -8.99
C PHE A 319 11.23 -7.43 -8.45
N ASP A 320 11.38 -8.50 -7.66
CA ASP A 320 10.25 -9.18 -7.02
C ASP A 320 9.56 -8.28 -5.99
N ALA A 321 10.34 -7.54 -5.20
CA ALA A 321 9.78 -6.61 -4.24
C ALA A 321 9.08 -5.42 -4.91
N TYR A 322 9.62 -4.93 -6.04
CA TYR A 322 8.92 -3.97 -6.90
C TYR A 322 7.54 -4.50 -7.31
N ASP A 323 7.45 -5.75 -7.79
CA ASP A 323 6.19 -6.36 -8.21
C ASP A 323 5.17 -6.42 -7.04
N VAL A 324 5.64 -6.74 -5.83
CA VAL A 324 4.81 -6.77 -4.61
C VAL A 324 4.25 -5.38 -4.26
N VAL A 325 5.08 -4.34 -4.19
CA VAL A 325 4.64 -2.99 -3.76
C VAL A 325 3.76 -2.28 -4.78
N SER A 326 3.94 -2.61 -6.05
CA SER A 326 3.24 -1.98 -7.19
C SER A 326 1.92 -2.66 -7.55
N ASN A 327 1.66 -3.84 -6.99
CA ASN A 327 0.45 -4.59 -7.30
C ASN A 327 -0.79 -3.90 -6.71
N LYS A 328 -1.87 -3.87 -7.50
CA LYS A 328 -3.14 -3.17 -7.20
C LYS A 328 -3.82 -3.64 -5.91
N SER A 329 -3.43 -4.83 -5.44
CA SER A 329 -3.93 -5.46 -4.21
C SER A 329 -2.85 -5.53 -3.14
N GLY A 330 -1.96 -4.53 -3.07
CA GLY A 330 -1.07 -4.35 -1.91
C GLY A 330 -1.84 -4.60 -0.63
N SER A 331 -1.27 -5.39 0.28
CA SER A 331 -1.95 -6.01 1.42
C SER A 331 -2.88 -5.03 2.13
N LEU A 332 -4.18 -5.06 1.79
CA LEU A 332 -5.15 -4.18 2.43
C LEU A 332 -5.18 -4.55 3.91
N SER A 333 -4.90 -3.58 4.75
CA SER A 333 -5.10 -3.73 6.18
C SER A 333 -6.58 -3.98 6.47
N VAL A 334 -6.86 -4.67 7.58
CA VAL A 334 -8.24 -4.86 8.06
C VAL A 334 -8.96 -3.51 8.21
N GLY A 335 -8.22 -2.45 8.60
CA GLY A 335 -8.73 -1.08 8.63
C GLY A 335 -9.14 -0.53 7.26
N GLU A 336 -8.31 -0.70 6.22
CA GLU A 336 -8.67 -0.27 4.86
C GLU A 336 -9.83 -1.07 4.27
N VAL A 337 -9.88 -2.38 4.56
CA VAL A 337 -11.02 -3.22 4.20
C VAL A 337 -12.29 -2.69 4.88
N TYR A 338 -12.21 -2.37 6.16
CA TYR A 338 -13.33 -1.81 6.91
C TYR A 338 -13.78 -0.43 6.39
N LEU A 339 -12.85 0.47 6.06
CA LEU A 339 -13.18 1.74 5.40
C LEU A 339 -13.92 1.52 4.08
N ARG A 340 -13.47 0.56 3.26
CA ARG A 340 -14.16 0.19 2.02
C ARG A 340 -15.54 -0.39 2.27
N MET A 341 -15.70 -1.21 3.32
CA MET A 341 -17.02 -1.71 3.75
C MET A 341 -17.97 -0.56 4.08
N LEU A 342 -17.51 0.42 4.88
CA LEU A 342 -18.31 1.61 5.22
C LEU A 342 -18.70 2.41 3.96
N MET A 343 -17.77 2.60 3.03
CA MET A 343 -18.01 3.33 1.77
C MET A 343 -18.95 2.60 0.79
N THR A 344 -19.33 1.34 1.06
CA THR A 344 -20.41 0.69 0.29
C THR A 344 -21.80 1.23 0.66
N LEU A 345 -21.93 1.88 1.83
CA LEU A 345 -23.17 2.50 2.27
C LEU A 345 -23.40 3.82 1.54
N ARG A 346 -24.56 3.94 0.89
CA ARG A 346 -24.90 5.11 0.10
C ARG A 346 -24.90 6.37 0.98
N GLY A 347 -24.06 7.34 0.62
CA GLY A 347 -23.94 8.62 1.33
C GLY A 347 -22.82 8.65 2.38
N VAL A 348 -22.09 7.54 2.57
CA VAL A 348 -20.83 7.48 3.33
C VAL A 348 -19.67 7.76 2.37
N SER A 349 -19.15 8.99 2.40
CA SER A 349 -17.92 9.37 1.70
C SER A 349 -16.68 8.88 2.46
N ALA A 350 -15.49 9.01 1.85
CA ALA A 350 -14.23 8.66 2.49
C ALA A 350 -14.04 9.38 3.84
N ASP A 351 -14.31 10.68 3.91
CA ASP A 351 -14.17 11.47 5.16
C ASP A 351 -15.11 10.96 6.25
N LYS A 352 -16.35 10.59 5.88
CA LYS A 352 -17.31 10.00 6.82
C LYS A 352 -16.87 8.62 7.29
N ALA A 353 -16.38 7.78 6.38
CA ALA A 353 -15.85 6.47 6.72
C ALA A 353 -14.66 6.58 7.68
N LEU A 354 -13.72 7.51 7.43
CA LEU A 354 -12.61 7.80 8.32
C LEU A 354 -13.07 8.27 9.70
N SER A 355 -14.08 9.13 9.77
CA SER A 355 -14.61 9.65 11.04
C SER A 355 -15.29 8.56 11.86
N ILE A 356 -16.08 7.69 11.21
CA ILE A 356 -16.70 6.51 11.83
C ILE A 356 -15.62 5.54 12.31
N ALA A 357 -14.67 5.17 11.45
CA ALA A 357 -13.60 4.25 11.79
C ALA A 357 -12.64 4.81 12.86
N GLY A 358 -12.47 6.13 12.93
CA GLY A 358 -11.70 6.79 13.98
C GLY A 358 -12.32 6.62 15.36
N SER A 359 -13.66 6.61 15.44
CA SER A 359 -14.39 6.40 16.70
C SER A 359 -14.64 4.92 16.99
N TYR A 360 -14.81 4.10 15.94
CA TYR A 360 -15.09 2.68 16.01
C TYR A 360 -14.15 1.92 15.06
N PRO A 361 -12.90 1.59 15.49
CA PRO A 361 -11.85 1.08 14.60
C PRO A 361 -12.11 -0.27 13.92
N THR A 362 -13.11 -1.01 14.37
CA THR A 362 -13.46 -2.32 13.81
C THR A 362 -14.96 -2.43 13.58
N PRO A 363 -15.41 -3.28 12.64
CA PRO A 363 -16.84 -3.53 12.43
C PRO A 363 -17.57 -3.94 13.70
N GLN A 364 -16.94 -4.77 14.55
CA GLN A 364 -17.55 -5.26 15.78
C GLN A 364 -17.84 -4.12 16.75
N LEU A 365 -16.88 -3.20 16.96
CA LEU A 365 -17.08 -2.05 17.85
C LEU A 365 -18.19 -1.12 17.37
N LEU A 366 -18.34 -0.96 16.05
CA LEU A 366 -19.45 -0.19 15.50
C LEU A 366 -20.80 -0.89 15.70
N ILE A 367 -20.86 -2.20 15.50
CA ILE A 367 -22.07 -3.00 15.73
C ILE A 367 -22.48 -2.93 17.21
N ASP A 368 -21.54 -3.20 18.12
CA ASP A 368 -21.78 -3.16 19.57
C ASP A 368 -22.28 -1.77 19.99
N ALA A 369 -21.69 -0.70 19.43
CA ALA A 369 -22.11 0.66 19.69
C ALA A 369 -23.51 0.99 19.15
N LEU A 370 -23.88 0.47 17.97
CA LEU A 370 -25.20 0.68 17.38
C LEU A 370 -26.30 -0.11 18.11
N GLU A 371 -25.97 -1.29 18.64
CA GLU A 371 -26.88 -2.14 19.41
C GLU A 371 -27.09 -1.63 20.86
N ALA A 372 -26.17 -0.81 21.37
CA ALA A 372 -26.31 -0.16 22.67
C ALA A 372 -27.44 0.88 22.69
N ASP A 373 -28.05 1.10 23.86
CA ASP A 373 -29.11 2.11 24.02
C ASP A 373 -28.56 3.52 23.72
N GLY A 374 -29.24 4.24 22.81
CA GLY A 374 -28.76 5.53 22.30
C GLY A 374 -27.61 5.46 21.29
N GLY A 375 -27.17 4.27 20.89
CA GLY A 375 -26.06 4.03 19.95
C GLY A 375 -26.18 4.76 18.62
N VAL A 376 -27.36 4.70 18.02
CA VAL A 376 -27.69 5.42 16.78
C VAL A 376 -27.56 6.94 16.95
N LYS A 377 -27.85 7.50 18.13
CA LYS A 377 -27.62 8.93 18.38
C LYS A 377 -26.12 9.22 18.50
N ALA A 378 -25.35 8.36 19.14
CA ALA A 378 -23.90 8.54 19.26
C ALA A 378 -23.21 8.56 17.89
N VAL A 379 -23.63 7.71 16.95
CA VAL A 379 -23.10 7.69 15.57
C VAL A 379 -23.59 8.89 14.74
N ASP A 380 -24.84 9.34 14.92
CA ASP A 380 -25.38 10.56 14.29
C ASP A 380 -24.52 11.78 14.65
N GLU A 381 -24.16 11.91 15.93
CA GLU A 381 -23.44 13.07 16.45
C GLU A 381 -21.96 13.12 16.12
N LEU A 382 -21.40 12.05 15.54
CA LEU A 382 -20.02 12.06 15.08
C LEU A 382 -19.79 13.19 14.09
N VAL A 383 -18.73 13.96 14.34
CA VAL A 383 -18.32 15.06 13.46
C VAL A 383 -17.37 14.51 12.41
N VAL A 384 -17.62 14.89 11.15
CA VAL A 384 -16.76 14.52 10.03
C VAL A 384 -15.44 15.27 10.16
N ASP A 385 -14.33 14.53 10.16
CA ASP A 385 -13.00 15.10 10.33
C ASP A 385 -12.69 16.16 9.25
N GLY A 386 -12.07 17.27 9.66
CA GLY A 386 -11.87 18.45 8.81
C GLY A 386 -13.15 19.22 8.44
N SER A 387 -14.30 18.92 9.06
CA SER A 387 -15.58 19.58 8.83
C SER A 387 -16.32 19.92 10.14
N CYS A 388 -17.25 20.87 10.08
CA CYS A 388 -18.20 21.13 11.19
C CYS A 388 -19.49 20.33 11.04
N ARG A 389 -19.56 19.38 10.09
CA ARG A 389 -20.77 18.62 9.78
C ARG A 389 -20.81 17.31 10.54
N LYS A 390 -21.97 16.98 11.09
CA LYS A 390 -22.25 15.67 11.69
C LYS A 390 -22.50 14.60 10.62
N ILE A 391 -22.34 13.32 10.96
CA ILE A 391 -22.72 12.19 10.10
C ILE A 391 -24.20 12.28 9.74
N GLY A 392 -25.03 12.61 10.73
CA GLY A 392 -26.44 12.88 10.54
C GLY A 392 -27.34 11.65 10.74
N PRO A 393 -28.61 11.87 11.07
CA PRO A 393 -29.51 10.82 11.53
C PRO A 393 -29.91 9.84 10.43
N VAL A 394 -29.87 10.26 9.16
CA VAL A 394 -30.24 9.43 8.01
C VAL A 394 -29.18 8.37 7.71
N LEU A 395 -27.91 8.65 7.99
CA LEU A 395 -26.82 7.70 7.76
C LEU A 395 -26.53 6.83 8.97
N SER A 396 -26.87 7.33 10.16
CA SER A 396 -26.73 6.58 11.41
C SER A 396 -27.78 5.47 11.56
N LYS A 397 -28.99 5.70 11.03
CA LYS A 397 -30.06 4.70 10.93
C LYS A 397 -29.83 3.79 9.73
#